data_AF-A0A9Q2QEF5-F1
#
_entry.id   AF-A0A9Q2QEF5-F1
#
_cell.length_a   1.000
_cell.length_b   1.000
_cell.length_c   1.000
_cell.angle_alpha   90.00
_cell.angle_beta   90.00
_cell.angle_gamma   90.00
#
_symmetry.space_group_name_H-M   'P 1'
#
loop_
_entity.id
_entity.type
_entity.pdbx_description
1 polymer ?
#
loop_
_entity_poly.entity_id
_entity_poly.type
_entity_poly.pdbx_seq_one_letter_code
_entity_poly.pdbx_strand_id
1 'polypeptide(L)'
;MHRIDTPTAQKDKFGAGKNGFTAGNPQTGTPATDLDNDYFDMLQEELAGVVEATGVNLDKSKHNQLLTAMKALLLSRAHPFADIKADGAAAIAEALSNLGFGSFPQYQTLGDGQHIFQHGSGAANSSGIADIVFPKAFTTTNNLTVTATPTSQQPANYIVSVGTATTTGVRLYLTGANAGSTPVAAAIGFHWKAEGR
;
A
#
# COMPACT_ATOMS: atom_id res chain seq x y z
N MET A 1 25.43 -27.09 5.35
CA MET A 1 25.37 -28.40 4.66
C MET A 1 26.75 -28.94 4.28
N HIS A 2 26.99 -30.24 4.50
CA HIS A 2 28.19 -30.96 4.03
C HIS A 2 27.82 -32.12 3.08
N ARG A 3 28.84 -32.74 2.47
CA ARG A 3 28.69 -33.94 1.63
C ARG A 3 28.99 -35.19 2.46
N ILE A 4 28.45 -36.32 2.02
CA ILE A 4 28.82 -37.63 2.56
C ILE A 4 30.32 -37.85 2.40
N ASP A 5 30.99 -38.18 3.50
CA ASP A 5 32.44 -38.30 3.60
C ASP A 5 32.88 -39.57 4.36
N THR A 6 31.97 -40.53 4.50
CA THR A 6 32.29 -41.89 4.96
C THR A 6 33.38 -42.51 4.09
N PRO A 7 34.17 -43.48 4.61
CA PRO A 7 35.24 -44.12 3.83
C PRO A 7 34.78 -44.77 2.52
N THR A 8 33.51 -45.15 2.43
CA THR A 8 32.87 -45.75 1.24
C THR A 8 32.13 -44.73 0.36
N ALA A 9 32.24 -43.44 0.67
CA ALA A 9 31.76 -42.37 -0.20
C ALA A 9 32.51 -42.40 -1.54
N GLN A 10 31.79 -42.21 -2.64
CA GLN A 10 32.39 -42.12 -3.95
C GLN A 10 33.16 -40.81 -4.07
N LYS A 11 34.48 -40.91 -4.04
CA LYS A 11 35.38 -39.76 -4.16
C LYS A 11 35.14 -39.00 -5.46
N ASP A 12 35.07 -37.68 -5.36
CA ASP A 12 35.00 -36.75 -6.50
C ASP A 12 33.85 -37.03 -7.51
N LYS A 13 32.75 -37.67 -7.08
CA LYS A 13 31.61 -38.02 -7.94
C LYS A 13 31.07 -36.83 -8.76
N PHE A 14 31.11 -35.63 -8.19
CA PHE A 14 30.62 -34.40 -8.82
C PHE A 14 31.75 -33.39 -9.13
N GLY A 15 33.00 -33.86 -9.24
CA GLY A 15 34.20 -33.05 -9.44
C GLY A 15 35.13 -33.05 -8.22
N ALA A 16 36.30 -32.42 -8.35
CA ALA A 16 37.33 -32.42 -7.32
C ALA A 16 36.79 -31.91 -5.96
N GLY A 17 37.03 -32.67 -4.90
CA GLY A 17 36.56 -32.44 -3.53
C GLY A 17 35.06 -32.71 -3.31
N LYS A 18 34.32 -33.20 -4.31
CA LYS A 18 32.85 -33.31 -4.27
C LYS A 18 32.41 -34.78 -4.25
N ASN A 19 32.60 -35.41 -3.10
CA ASN A 19 32.16 -36.78 -2.84
C ASN A 19 30.64 -36.93 -2.99
N GLY A 20 30.18 -38.17 -3.19
CA GLY A 20 28.76 -38.49 -3.29
C GLY A 20 28.45 -39.96 -3.03
N PHE A 21 27.17 -40.30 -3.04
CA PHE A 21 26.68 -41.66 -2.83
C PHE A 21 26.95 -42.58 -4.03
N THR A 22 27.27 -43.85 -3.79
CA THR A 22 27.26 -44.91 -4.79
C THR A 22 26.47 -46.11 -4.29
N ALA A 23 25.81 -46.82 -5.21
CA ALA A 23 25.16 -48.11 -4.93
C ALA A 23 26.19 -49.25 -4.74
N GLY A 24 27.48 -48.95 -4.96
CA GLY A 24 28.53 -49.96 -5.06
C GLY A 24 28.49 -50.69 -6.40
N ASN A 25 29.44 -51.58 -6.58
CA ASN A 25 29.48 -52.51 -7.69
C ASN A 25 30.16 -53.82 -7.23
N PRO A 26 29.37 -54.88 -6.97
CA PRO A 26 29.91 -56.17 -6.56
C PRO A 26 30.89 -56.78 -7.56
N GLN A 27 30.75 -56.51 -8.87
CA GLN A 27 31.65 -57.06 -9.90
C GLN A 27 33.05 -56.46 -9.84
N THR A 28 33.17 -55.20 -9.38
CA THR A 28 34.46 -54.51 -9.22
C THR A 28 34.93 -54.46 -7.78
N GLY A 29 34.21 -55.08 -6.85
CA GLY A 29 34.50 -55.04 -5.41
C GLY A 29 34.26 -53.68 -4.76
N THR A 30 33.54 -52.76 -5.41
CA THR A 30 33.26 -51.42 -4.87
C THR A 30 32.10 -51.52 -3.88
N PRO A 31 32.27 -51.20 -2.59
CA PRO A 31 31.16 -51.19 -1.64
C PRO A 31 30.16 -50.07 -1.95
N ALA A 32 28.92 -50.21 -1.48
CA ALA A 32 27.96 -49.12 -1.44
C ALA A 32 28.39 -48.07 -0.41
N THR A 33 27.93 -46.83 -0.57
CA THR A 33 28.23 -45.77 0.40
C THR A 33 27.48 -46.03 1.71
N ASP A 34 28.24 -46.08 2.80
CA ASP A 34 27.71 -46.16 4.15
C ASP A 34 27.04 -44.84 4.51
N LEU A 35 25.89 -44.97 5.16
CA LEU A 35 25.14 -43.87 5.72
C LEU A 35 25.68 -43.53 7.10
N ASP A 36 25.90 -42.26 7.39
CA ASP A 36 26.35 -41.73 8.68
C ASP A 36 25.32 -40.80 9.29
N ASN A 37 25.37 -40.68 10.62
CA ASN A 37 24.50 -39.78 11.38
C ASN A 37 24.79 -38.32 11.05
N ASP A 38 26.06 -37.92 10.93
CA ASP A 38 26.43 -36.51 10.76
C ASP A 38 25.80 -35.92 9.49
N TYR A 39 25.78 -36.67 8.38
CA TYR A 39 25.08 -36.26 7.15
C TYR A 39 23.55 -36.12 7.33
N PHE A 40 22.89 -37.09 7.97
CA PHE A 40 21.43 -37.04 8.14
C PHE A 40 20.99 -36.02 9.19
N ASP A 41 21.74 -35.86 10.27
CA ASP A 41 21.51 -34.85 11.30
C ASP A 41 21.64 -33.47 10.68
N MET A 42 22.66 -33.24 9.84
CA MET A 42 22.79 -31.98 9.11
C MET A 42 21.57 -31.70 8.20
N LEU A 43 21.08 -32.69 7.45
CA LEU A 43 19.88 -32.49 6.62
C LEU A 43 18.65 -32.20 7.47
N GLN A 44 18.50 -32.86 8.62
CA GLN A 44 17.42 -32.61 9.54
C GLN A 44 17.47 -31.18 10.07
N GLU A 45 18.62 -30.74 10.58
CA GLU A 45 18.76 -29.41 11.18
C GLU A 45 18.61 -28.27 10.16
N GLU A 46 19.06 -28.45 8.92
CA GLU A 46 18.83 -27.47 7.84
C GLU A 46 17.32 -27.31 7.55
N LEU A 47 16.56 -28.41 7.50
CA LEU A 47 15.12 -28.37 7.26
C LEU A 47 14.32 -27.90 8.49
N ALA A 48 14.74 -28.33 9.68
CA ALA A 48 14.17 -27.93 10.96
C ALA A 48 14.34 -26.43 11.19
N GLY A 49 15.55 -25.90 10.96
CA GLY A 49 15.84 -24.48 11.12
C GLY A 49 14.97 -23.57 10.25
N VAL A 50 14.61 -24.00 9.03
CA VAL A 50 13.66 -23.25 8.18
C VAL A 50 12.28 -23.15 8.83
N VAL A 51 11.80 -24.23 9.47
CA VAL A 51 10.51 -24.23 10.17
C VAL A 51 10.58 -23.38 11.43
N GLU A 52 11.60 -23.57 12.25
CA GLU A 52 11.78 -22.86 13.52
C GLU A 52 12.00 -21.35 13.32
N ALA A 53 12.61 -20.93 12.21
CA ALA A 53 12.73 -19.52 11.84
C ALA A 53 11.38 -18.79 11.73
N THR A 54 10.28 -19.52 11.58
CA THR A 54 8.91 -18.96 11.58
C THR A 54 8.30 -18.82 12.98
N GLY A 55 9.04 -19.20 14.04
CA GLY A 55 8.56 -19.25 15.42
C GLY A 55 7.66 -20.44 15.74
N VAL A 56 7.56 -21.42 14.83
CA VAL A 56 6.77 -22.64 14.99
C VAL A 56 7.66 -23.77 15.49
N ASN A 57 7.23 -24.45 16.56
CA ASN A 57 7.91 -25.64 17.07
C ASN A 57 7.69 -26.85 16.14
N LEU A 58 8.72 -27.68 16.00
CA LEU A 58 8.64 -28.93 15.24
C LEU A 58 7.62 -29.90 15.84
N ASP A 59 6.79 -30.47 14.97
CA ASP A 59 5.73 -31.41 15.33
C ASP A 59 5.87 -32.71 14.55
N LYS A 60 6.27 -33.78 15.23
CA LYS A 60 6.48 -35.11 14.63
C LYS A 60 5.22 -35.66 13.93
N SER A 61 4.02 -35.20 14.30
CA SER A 61 2.76 -35.64 13.67
C SER A 61 2.47 -34.95 12.33
N LYS A 62 3.23 -33.90 11.96
CA LYS A 62 2.99 -33.09 10.76
C LYS A 62 4.02 -33.33 9.68
N HIS A 63 3.54 -33.57 8.47
CA HIS A 63 4.37 -33.81 7.26
C HIS A 63 4.34 -32.65 6.26
N ASN A 64 3.88 -31.47 6.67
CA ASN A 64 3.75 -30.27 5.82
C ASN A 64 4.41 -29.01 6.44
N GLN A 65 5.27 -29.20 7.44
CA GLN A 65 5.86 -28.10 8.22
C GLN A 65 6.75 -27.20 7.35
N LEU A 66 7.63 -27.80 6.55
CA LEU A 66 8.50 -27.07 5.63
C LEU A 66 7.68 -26.25 4.61
N LEU A 67 6.64 -26.84 4.03
CA LEU A 67 5.75 -26.14 3.09
C LEU A 67 5.04 -24.96 3.77
N THR A 68 4.59 -25.16 5.01
CA THR A 68 3.93 -24.11 5.79
C THR A 68 4.89 -22.97 6.09
N ALA A 69 6.13 -23.31 6.49
CA ALA A 69 7.18 -22.34 6.78
C ALA A 69 7.57 -21.53 5.53
N MET A 70 7.75 -22.19 4.39
CA MET A 70 8.03 -21.50 3.12
C MET A 70 6.92 -20.52 2.74
N LYS A 71 5.65 -20.91 2.90
CA LYS A 71 4.53 -19.98 2.67
C LYS A 71 4.60 -18.77 3.59
N ALA A 72 4.87 -18.98 4.88
CA ALA A 72 4.98 -17.88 5.84
C ALA A 72 6.14 -16.95 5.48
N LEU A 73 7.35 -17.49 5.27
CA LEU A 73 8.55 -16.71 4.99
C LEU A 73 8.45 -15.93 3.68
N LEU A 74 7.92 -16.55 2.62
CA LEU A 74 7.87 -15.95 1.28
C LEU A 74 6.66 -15.05 1.05
N LEU A 75 5.58 -15.19 1.82
CA LEU A 75 4.48 -14.22 1.81
C LEU A 75 4.68 -13.09 2.83
N SER A 76 5.59 -13.25 3.79
CA SER A 76 5.95 -12.16 4.69
C SER A 76 6.84 -11.15 3.97
N ARG A 77 6.42 -9.89 4.00
CA ARG A 77 7.24 -8.76 3.57
C ARG A 77 7.96 -8.20 4.79
N ALA A 78 9.29 -8.25 4.80
CA ALA A 78 10.09 -7.73 5.90
C ALA A 78 9.99 -6.20 6.00
N HIS A 79 9.87 -5.53 4.85
CA HIS A 79 9.74 -4.09 4.74
C HIS A 79 8.60 -3.74 3.77
N PRO A 80 7.32 -3.89 4.18
CA PRO A 80 6.18 -3.88 3.26
C PRO A 80 6.17 -2.74 2.23
N PHE A 81 6.49 -1.51 2.63
CA PHE A 81 6.55 -0.37 1.71
C PHE A 81 7.76 -0.37 0.77
N ALA A 82 8.93 -0.84 1.23
CA ALA A 82 10.10 -1.00 0.38
C ALA A 82 9.91 -2.14 -0.62
N ASP A 83 9.28 -3.23 -0.18
CA ASP A 83 8.95 -4.38 -1.00
C ASP A 83 7.90 -4.01 -2.06
N ILE A 84 6.85 -3.26 -1.69
CA ILE A 84 5.86 -2.71 -2.67
C ILE A 84 6.55 -1.83 -3.71
N LYS A 85 7.54 -1.05 -3.30
CA LYS A 85 8.33 -0.23 -4.23
C LYS A 85 9.14 -1.10 -5.19
N ALA A 86 9.71 -2.20 -4.72
CA ALA A 86 10.49 -3.13 -5.54
C ALA A 86 9.62 -3.87 -6.58
N ASP A 87 8.36 -4.16 -6.25
CA ASP A 87 7.39 -4.78 -7.17
C ASP A 87 6.97 -3.88 -8.34
N GLY A 88 7.23 -2.57 -8.22
CA GLY A 88 7.07 -1.61 -9.31
C GLY A 88 5.73 -0.87 -9.34
N ALA A 89 5.50 -0.15 -10.44
CA ALA A 89 4.46 0.89 -10.52
C ALA A 89 3.03 0.37 -10.31
N ALA A 90 2.71 -0.85 -10.76
CA ALA A 90 1.38 -1.42 -10.60
C ALA A 90 1.05 -1.69 -9.12
N ALA A 91 1.98 -2.29 -8.37
CA ALA A 91 1.82 -2.56 -6.95
C ALA A 91 1.72 -1.26 -6.14
N ILE A 92 2.50 -0.23 -6.50
CA ILE A 92 2.41 1.10 -5.89
C ILE A 92 1.02 1.71 -6.13
N ALA A 93 0.51 1.67 -7.37
CA ALA A 93 -0.79 2.24 -7.70
C ALA A 93 -1.94 1.55 -6.94
N GLU A 94 -1.90 0.21 -6.85
CA GLU A 94 -2.87 -0.56 -6.09
C GLU A 94 -2.81 -0.23 -4.58
N ALA A 95 -1.61 -0.18 -4.00
CA ALA A 95 -1.44 0.18 -2.59
C ALA A 95 -1.98 1.58 -2.27
N LEU A 96 -1.68 2.57 -3.12
CA LEU A 96 -2.23 3.92 -2.98
C LEU A 96 -3.75 3.93 -3.11
N SER A 97 -4.31 3.19 -4.07
CA SER A 97 -5.76 3.06 -4.24
C SER A 97 -6.43 2.47 -3.00
N ASN A 98 -5.88 1.39 -2.45
CA ASN A 98 -6.41 0.72 -1.25
C ASN A 98 -6.38 1.64 -0.01
N LEU A 99 -5.40 2.55 0.06
CA LEU A 99 -5.30 3.56 1.11
C LEU A 99 -6.13 4.83 0.82
N GLY A 100 -6.78 4.92 -0.34
CA GLY A 100 -7.52 6.12 -0.76
C GLY A 100 -6.66 7.28 -1.25
N PHE A 101 -5.37 7.04 -1.54
CA PHE A 101 -4.38 8.01 -2.01
C PHE A 101 -4.09 7.90 -3.52
N GLY A 102 -5.06 7.46 -4.32
CA GLY A 102 -4.96 7.36 -5.78
C GLY A 102 -5.01 8.73 -6.49
N SER A 103 -5.69 8.78 -7.65
CA SER A 103 -5.98 10.06 -8.35
C SER A 103 -6.58 11.05 -7.35
N PHE A 104 -6.02 12.27 -7.24
CA PHE A 104 -6.45 13.33 -6.32
C PHE A 104 -7.98 13.51 -6.40
N PRO A 105 -8.74 12.83 -5.53
CA PRO A 105 -10.18 12.87 -5.64
C PRO A 105 -10.62 14.22 -5.09
N GLN A 106 -11.67 14.81 -5.66
CA GLN A 106 -12.23 16.06 -5.13
C GLN A 106 -12.82 15.90 -3.71
N TYR A 107 -12.75 14.69 -3.13
CA TYR A 107 -13.11 14.39 -1.76
C TYR A 107 -12.25 13.28 -1.13
N GLN A 108 -12.13 13.27 0.19
CA GLN A 108 -11.61 12.17 1.01
C GLN A 108 -12.61 11.85 2.13
N THR A 109 -12.72 10.57 2.51
CA THR A 109 -13.57 10.13 3.62
C THR A 109 -12.76 9.53 4.75
N LEU A 110 -13.11 9.84 6.00
CA LEU A 110 -12.56 9.23 7.20
C LEU A 110 -13.65 8.47 7.97
N GLY A 111 -13.24 7.44 8.72
CA GLY A 111 -14.12 6.70 9.62
C GLY A 111 -15.29 6.00 8.91
N ASP A 112 -15.02 5.29 7.81
CA ASP A 112 -16.04 4.60 7.01
C ASP A 112 -17.11 5.54 6.41
N GLY A 113 -16.69 6.73 5.97
CA GLY A 113 -17.60 7.72 5.38
C GLY A 113 -18.31 8.63 6.37
N GLN A 114 -18.00 8.52 7.68
CA GLN A 114 -18.58 9.38 8.71
C GLN A 114 -18.12 10.84 8.64
N HIS A 115 -16.94 11.11 8.10
CA HIS A 115 -16.46 12.47 7.88
C HIS A 115 -15.91 12.59 6.46
N ILE A 116 -16.22 13.70 5.79
CA ILE A 116 -15.86 13.93 4.40
C ILE A 116 -15.13 15.26 4.33
N PHE A 117 -14.02 15.30 3.61
CA PHE A 117 -13.34 16.53 3.18
C PHE A 117 -13.52 16.64 1.69
N GLN A 118 -13.87 17.82 1.18
CA GLN A 118 -14.07 18.08 -0.24
C GLN A 118 -13.42 19.40 -0.61
N HIS A 119 -12.96 19.51 -1.84
CA HIS A 119 -12.37 20.74 -2.33
C HIS A 119 -12.61 20.93 -3.83
N GLY A 120 -12.44 22.17 -4.28
CA GLY A 120 -12.48 22.48 -5.69
C GLY A 120 -12.20 23.94 -5.97
N SER A 121 -12.47 24.33 -7.20
CA SER A 121 -12.38 25.71 -7.66
C SER A 121 -13.50 26.00 -8.65
N GLY A 122 -13.83 27.28 -8.81
CA GLY A 122 -14.82 27.71 -9.78
C GLY A 122 -14.69 29.21 -10.06
N ALA A 123 -15.65 29.74 -10.80
CA ALA A 123 -15.80 31.16 -11.02
C ALA A 123 -17.25 31.58 -10.83
N ALA A 124 -17.45 32.78 -10.29
CA ALA A 124 -18.75 33.40 -10.21
C ALA A 124 -19.27 33.77 -11.59
N ASN A 125 -20.59 33.77 -11.75
CA ASN A 125 -21.23 34.38 -12.90
C ASN A 125 -21.11 35.91 -12.87
N SER A 126 -21.62 36.59 -13.90
CA SER A 126 -21.61 38.05 -14.00
C SER A 126 -22.35 38.79 -12.88
N SER A 127 -23.20 38.10 -12.13
CA SER A 127 -23.89 38.64 -10.95
C SER A 127 -23.11 38.41 -9.65
N GLY A 128 -21.90 37.85 -9.71
CA GLY A 128 -21.09 37.53 -8.53
C GLY A 128 -21.61 36.31 -7.76
N ILE A 129 -22.39 35.43 -8.40
CA ILE A 129 -22.95 34.24 -7.74
C ILE A 129 -22.27 32.98 -8.28
N ALA A 130 -21.96 32.04 -7.40
CA ALA A 130 -21.55 30.69 -7.78
C ALA A 130 -22.29 29.65 -6.95
N ASP A 131 -22.83 28.62 -7.60
CA ASP A 131 -23.40 27.45 -6.94
C ASP A 131 -22.38 26.31 -6.98
N ILE A 132 -21.91 25.89 -5.81
CA ILE A 132 -21.06 24.71 -5.67
C ILE A 132 -21.96 23.50 -5.49
N VAL A 133 -21.78 22.49 -6.33
CA VAL A 133 -22.30 21.14 -6.10
C VAL A 133 -21.17 20.33 -5.48
N PHE A 134 -21.39 19.75 -4.31
CA PHE A 134 -20.40 18.90 -3.69
C PHE A 134 -20.23 17.60 -4.48
N PRO A 135 -18.99 17.18 -4.79
CA PRO A 135 -18.69 15.90 -5.45
C PRO A 135 -19.36 14.70 -4.78
N LYS A 136 -19.50 14.75 -3.45
CA LYS A 136 -20.22 13.77 -2.64
C LYS A 136 -21.16 14.48 -1.68
N ALA A 137 -22.39 13.99 -1.54
CA ALA A 137 -23.31 14.56 -0.56
C ALA A 137 -22.82 14.25 0.87
N PHE A 138 -22.91 15.24 1.75
CA PHE A 138 -22.79 15.06 3.20
C PHE A 138 -24.05 14.36 3.73
N THR A 139 -23.94 13.66 4.86
CA THR A 139 -25.11 13.00 5.46
C THR A 139 -25.96 13.98 6.26
N THR A 140 -25.36 15.07 6.77
CA THR A 140 -26.03 16.11 7.53
C THR A 140 -25.39 17.49 7.29
N THR A 141 -26.11 18.56 7.63
CA THR A 141 -25.55 19.91 7.71
C THR A 141 -24.97 20.22 9.09
N ASN A 142 -25.19 19.35 10.09
CA ASN A 142 -24.61 19.50 11.42
C ASN A 142 -23.09 19.36 11.32
N ASN A 143 -22.36 20.37 11.81
CA ASN A 143 -20.89 20.47 11.71
C ASN A 143 -20.35 20.50 10.26
N LEU A 144 -21.20 20.81 9.27
CA LEU A 144 -20.74 21.10 7.91
C LEU A 144 -20.13 22.50 7.88
N THR A 145 -18.83 22.56 7.63
CA THR A 145 -18.07 23.80 7.48
C THR A 145 -17.67 23.95 6.03
N VAL A 146 -17.96 25.11 5.45
CA VAL A 146 -17.55 25.46 4.09
C VAL A 146 -16.78 26.76 4.11
N THR A 147 -15.59 26.73 3.53
CA THR A 147 -14.73 27.91 3.36
C THR A 147 -14.46 28.11 1.88
N ALA A 148 -14.52 29.36 1.44
CA ALA A 148 -14.14 29.73 0.08
C ALA A 148 -13.22 30.96 0.10
N THR A 149 -12.26 30.98 -0.80
CA THR A 149 -11.24 32.01 -0.91
C THR A 149 -11.18 32.46 -2.37
N PRO A 150 -11.27 33.76 -2.66
CA PRO A 150 -11.24 34.24 -4.03
C PRO A 150 -9.83 34.04 -4.62
N THR A 151 -9.74 33.76 -5.92
CA THR A 151 -8.46 33.78 -6.62
C THR A 151 -8.14 35.21 -7.03
N SER A 152 -6.92 35.66 -6.71
CA SER A 152 -6.48 37.02 -7.04
C SER A 152 -6.28 37.16 -8.55
N GLN A 153 -7.09 37.99 -9.21
CA GLN A 153 -6.64 38.76 -10.37
C GLN A 153 -6.30 40.17 -9.90
N GLN A 154 -5.07 40.60 -10.18
CA GLN A 154 -4.56 41.90 -9.76
C GLN A 154 -5.27 43.06 -10.49
N PRO A 155 -5.58 44.18 -9.81
CA PRO A 155 -5.57 44.41 -8.37
C PRO A 155 -7.01 44.42 -7.84
N ALA A 156 -7.48 43.31 -7.26
CA ALA A 156 -8.80 43.32 -6.65
C ALA A 156 -8.84 42.51 -5.36
N ASN A 157 -8.97 43.26 -4.26
CA ASN A 157 -9.49 42.75 -3.00
C ASN A 157 -10.89 42.22 -3.30
N TYR A 158 -11.12 40.91 -3.21
CA TYR A 158 -12.43 40.30 -3.38
C TYR A 158 -12.88 39.72 -2.04
N ILE A 159 -14.19 39.78 -1.79
CA ILE A 159 -14.83 39.18 -0.62
C ILE A 159 -15.67 38.02 -1.11
N VAL A 160 -15.54 36.87 -0.44
CA VAL A 160 -16.42 35.71 -0.65
C VAL A 160 -17.26 35.53 0.59
N SER A 161 -18.58 35.59 0.43
CA SER A 161 -19.53 35.22 1.46
C SER A 161 -20.11 33.85 1.13
N VAL A 162 -20.05 32.96 2.11
CA VAL A 162 -20.60 31.60 2.00
C VAL A 162 -22.04 31.65 2.51
N GLY A 163 -23.00 31.26 1.67
CA GLY A 163 -24.40 31.13 2.07
C GLY A 163 -24.65 29.91 2.95
N THR A 164 -25.91 29.66 3.30
CA THR A 164 -26.29 28.46 4.05
C THR A 164 -26.01 27.21 3.23
N ALA A 165 -25.15 26.33 3.74
CA ALA A 165 -24.83 25.07 3.09
C ALA A 165 -25.97 24.06 3.23
N THR A 166 -26.19 23.27 2.19
CA THR A 166 -27.02 22.05 2.22
C THR A 166 -26.10 20.82 2.18
N THR A 167 -26.68 19.63 2.28
CA THR A 167 -25.90 18.38 2.16
C THR A 167 -25.29 18.19 0.77
N THR A 168 -25.81 18.85 -0.26
CA THR A 168 -25.40 18.64 -1.67
C THR A 168 -24.65 19.82 -2.27
N GLY A 169 -24.61 20.97 -1.60
CA GLY A 169 -23.93 22.14 -2.14
C GLY A 169 -24.05 23.39 -1.28
N VAL A 170 -23.55 24.49 -1.81
CA VAL A 170 -23.68 25.82 -1.20
C VAL A 170 -23.64 26.90 -2.27
N ARG A 171 -24.33 28.01 -2.02
CA ARG A 171 -24.21 29.22 -2.82
C ARG A 171 -23.16 30.15 -2.24
N LEU A 172 -22.28 30.65 -3.10
CA LEU A 172 -21.33 31.69 -2.79
C LEU A 172 -21.74 33.02 -3.41
N TYR A 173 -21.40 34.10 -2.71
CA TYR A 173 -21.54 35.48 -3.19
C TYR A 173 -20.17 36.14 -3.20
N LEU A 174 -19.75 36.62 -4.36
CA LEU A 174 -18.44 37.20 -4.61
C LEU A 174 -18.60 38.65 -5.02
N THR A 175 -17.89 39.55 -4.32
CA THR A 175 -17.94 40.99 -4.58
C THR A 175 -16.55 41.60 -4.56
N GLY A 176 -16.35 42.70 -5.29
CA GLY A 176 -15.14 43.51 -5.17
C GLY A 176 -15.16 44.31 -3.88
N ALA A 177 -14.11 44.23 -3.06
CA ALA A 177 -14.03 44.91 -1.76
C ALA A 177 -14.03 46.44 -1.85
N ASN A 178 -13.71 47.00 -3.03
CA ASN A 178 -13.71 48.44 -3.28
C ASN A 178 -14.97 48.94 -4.02
N ALA A 179 -15.89 48.04 -4.41
CA ALA A 179 -16.97 48.34 -5.36
C ALA A 179 -18.32 48.75 -4.71
N GLY A 180 -18.40 49.00 -3.41
CA GLY A 180 -19.67 49.42 -2.77
C GLY A 180 -20.84 48.47 -3.09
N SER A 181 -20.59 47.16 -3.05
CA SER A 181 -21.57 46.09 -3.36
C SER A 181 -21.96 45.93 -4.84
N THR A 182 -21.32 46.63 -5.80
CA THR A 182 -21.53 46.32 -7.23
C THR A 182 -20.67 45.12 -7.65
N PRO A 183 -21.27 44.05 -8.22
CA PRO A 183 -20.52 42.95 -8.82
C PRO A 183 -19.63 43.51 -9.94
N VAL A 184 -18.32 43.31 -9.84
CA VAL A 184 -17.42 43.63 -10.95
C VAL A 184 -17.72 42.61 -12.04
N ALA A 185 -18.02 43.05 -13.26
CA ALA A 185 -18.49 42.22 -14.37
C ALA A 185 -17.49 41.13 -14.87
N ALA A 186 -16.37 40.94 -14.19
CA ALA A 186 -15.42 39.86 -14.44
C ALA A 186 -15.80 38.63 -13.60
N ALA A 187 -15.77 37.44 -14.20
CA ALA A 187 -15.98 36.18 -13.49
C ALA A 187 -14.92 35.99 -12.39
N ILE A 188 -15.27 36.31 -11.14
CA ILE A 188 -14.35 36.22 -9.99
C ILE A 188 -14.12 34.74 -9.69
N GLY A 189 -12.87 34.29 -9.82
CA GLY A 189 -12.50 32.92 -9.48
C GLY A 189 -12.42 32.69 -7.98
N PHE A 190 -12.52 31.43 -7.56
CA PHE A 190 -12.38 31.03 -6.16
C PHE A 190 -11.88 29.58 -6.01
N HIS A 191 -11.26 29.30 -4.88
CA HIS A 191 -11.06 27.96 -4.33
C HIS A 191 -12.02 27.74 -3.17
N TRP A 192 -12.47 26.51 -2.99
CA TRP A 192 -13.34 26.15 -1.87
C TRP A 192 -12.91 24.85 -1.22
N LYS A 193 -13.26 24.71 0.06
CA LYS A 193 -13.13 23.50 0.86
C LYS A 193 -14.41 23.32 1.67
N ALA A 194 -14.88 22.08 1.79
CA ALA A 194 -15.99 21.71 2.65
C ALA A 194 -15.59 20.51 3.51
N GLU A 195 -15.96 20.50 4.78
CA GLU A 195 -15.74 19.39 5.69
C GLU A 195 -16.93 19.18 6.62
N GLY A 196 -17.26 17.93 6.94
CA GLY A 196 -18.46 17.62 7.72
C GLY A 196 -18.79 16.13 7.71
N ARG A 197 -19.94 15.77 8.27
CA ARG A 197 -20.45 14.39 8.34
C ARG A 197 -21.58 14.15 7.34
#